data_AF-A0A2A5MAT7-F1
#
_entry.id   AF-A0A2A5MAT7-F1
#
_cell.length_a   1.000
_cell.length_b   1.000
_cell.length_c   1.000
_cell.angle_alpha   90.00
_cell.angle_beta   90.00
_cell.angle_gamma   90.00
#
_symmetry.space_group_name_H-M   'P 1'
#
loop_
_entity.id
_entity.type
_entity.pdbx_description
1 polymer ?
#
loop_
_entity_poly.entity_id
_entity_poly.type
_entity_poly.pdbx_seq_one_letter_code
_entity_poly.pdbx_strand_id
1 'polypeptide(L)'
;DGSGYPDCTDEFIQKAQEFINEGTSKNFKVCIKTPLVRLNKAKIVELALKENVPLELTWSCYESEDEACGECDSCLLRLRGFEKAGFKDKIKYKS
;
A
#
# COMPACT_ATOMS: atom_id res chain seq x y z
N ASP A 1 6.49 -0.27 -9.41
CA ASP A 1 5.51 0.33 -8.47
C ASP A 1 6.04 0.47 -7.05
N GLY A 2 7.36 0.38 -6.82
CA GLY A 2 7.92 0.75 -5.52
C GLY A 2 7.84 2.25 -5.34
N SER A 3 7.65 2.71 -4.10
CA SER A 3 7.63 4.13 -3.75
C SER A 3 8.95 4.83 -4.12
N GLY A 4 10.04 4.07 -4.28
CA GLY A 4 11.37 4.59 -4.61
C GLY A 4 12.07 5.23 -3.41
N TYR A 5 11.41 5.28 -2.25
CA TYR A 5 11.99 5.82 -1.05
C TYR A 5 12.97 4.80 -0.42
N PRO A 6 14.14 5.26 0.03
CA PRO A 6 15.18 4.37 0.56
C PRO A 6 14.77 3.66 1.86
N ASP A 7 13.81 4.23 2.59
CA ASP A 7 13.25 3.70 3.83
C ASP A 7 12.24 2.55 3.62
N CYS A 8 11.87 2.25 2.37
CA CYS A 8 10.93 1.18 2.03
C CYS A 8 11.63 -0.12 1.60
N THR A 9 12.96 -0.20 1.69
CA THR A 9 13.74 -1.36 1.24
C THR A 9 13.77 -2.48 2.28
N ASP A 10 13.89 -3.74 1.81
CA ASP A 10 14.06 -4.90 2.70
C ASP A 10 15.23 -4.72 3.67
N GLU A 11 16.34 -4.12 3.20
CA GLU A 11 17.53 -3.83 4.03
C GLU A 11 17.22 -2.82 5.13
N PHE A 12 16.54 -1.71 4.80
CA PHE A 12 16.18 -0.70 5.79
C PHE A 12 15.24 -1.29 6.86
N ILE A 13 14.23 -2.04 6.43
CA ILE A 13 13.25 -2.68 7.32
C ILE A 13 13.94 -3.67 8.27
N GLN A 14 14.91 -4.46 7.78
CA GLN A 14 15.68 -5.38 8.61
C GLN A 14 16.49 -4.62 9.68
N LYS A 15 17.22 -3.57 9.27
CA LYS A 15 17.99 -2.73 10.20
C LYS A 15 17.10 -2.04 11.24
N ALA A 16 15.92 -1.56 10.83
CA ALA A 16 14.95 -0.96 11.75
C ALA A 16 14.44 -1.99 12.78
N GLN A 17 14.16 -3.22 12.36
CA GLN A 17 13.77 -4.30 13.27
C GLN A 17 14.88 -4.64 14.28
N GLU A 18 16.13 -4.72 13.82
CA GLU A 18 17.29 -4.96 14.68
C GLU A 18 17.46 -3.84 15.71
N PHE A 19 17.40 -2.57 15.26
CA PHE A 19 17.45 -1.40 16.13
C PHE A 19 16.39 -1.43 17.24
N ILE A 20 15.12 -1.73 16.91
CA ILE A 20 14.05 -1.84 17.92
C ILE A 20 14.34 -2.97 18.92
N ASN A 21 14.86 -4.11 18.43
CA ASN A 21 15.19 -5.26 19.26
C ASN A 21 16.40 -5.04 20.17
N GLU A 22 17.33 -4.15 19.81
CA GLU A 22 18.46 -3.73 20.65
C GLU A 22 18.00 -2.80 21.78
N GLY A 23 17.04 -1.92 21.51
CA GLY A 23 16.48 -0.99 22.48
C GLY A 23 15.45 -1.60 23.46
N THR A 24 15.16 -2.90 23.36
CA THR A 24 14.12 -3.59 24.15
C THR A 24 14.69 -4.75 24.99
N SER A 25 13.90 -5.24 25.96
CA SER A 25 14.36 -6.33 26.84
C SER A 25 14.66 -7.62 26.06
N LYS A 26 15.58 -8.45 26.55
CA LYS A 26 15.93 -9.74 25.91
C LYS A 26 14.75 -10.71 25.75
N ASN A 27 13.70 -10.56 26.56
CA ASN A 27 12.50 -11.38 26.53
C ASN A 27 11.44 -10.86 25.54
N PHE A 28 11.73 -9.77 24.84
CA PHE A 28 10.87 -9.19 23.82
C PHE A 28 11.59 -9.22 22.48
N LYS A 29 10.90 -9.70 21.44
CA LYS A 29 11.37 -9.62 20.06
C LYS A 29 10.23 -9.20 19.15
N VAL A 30 10.42 -8.09 18.44
CA VAL A 30 9.50 -7.65 17.40
C VAL A 30 9.84 -8.32 16.06
N CYS A 31 8.80 -8.62 15.30
CA CYS A 31 8.89 -9.00 13.89
C CYS A 31 8.09 -8.01 13.05
N ILE A 32 8.77 -7.24 12.20
CA ILE A 32 8.13 -6.33 11.25
C ILE A 32 7.69 -7.17 10.05
N LYS A 33 6.39 -7.15 9.75
CA LYS A 33 5.81 -7.83 8.61
C LYS A 33 5.51 -6.85 7.50
N THR A 34 6.03 -7.12 6.30
CA THR A 34 5.81 -6.31 5.11
C THR A 34 5.14 -7.10 3.98
N PRO A 35 3.92 -7.61 4.20
CA PRO A 35 3.27 -8.56 3.29
C PRO A 35 3.02 -8.02 1.87
N LEU A 36 3.04 -6.69 1.71
CA LEU A 36 2.78 -6.02 0.44
C LEU A 36 4.05 -5.56 -0.29
N VAL A 37 5.24 -5.58 0.35
CA VAL A 37 6.44 -4.89 -0.19
C VAL A 37 6.92 -5.45 -1.53
N ARG A 38 6.66 -6.75 -1.77
CA ARG A 38 7.02 -7.44 -3.03
C ARG A 38 5.86 -7.52 -4.03
N LEU A 39 4.71 -6.96 -3.70
CA LEU A 39 3.53 -6.97 -4.56
C LEU A 39 3.46 -5.66 -5.37
N ASN A 40 3.19 -5.79 -6.66
CA ASN A 40 2.79 -4.63 -7.47
C ASN A 40 1.33 -4.23 -7.16
N LYS A 41 0.87 -3.08 -7.66
CA LYS A 41 -0.47 -2.57 -7.30
C LYS A 41 -1.60 -3.49 -7.75
N ALA A 42 -1.47 -4.16 -8.91
CA ALA A 42 -2.46 -5.12 -9.36
C ALA A 42 -2.58 -6.32 -8.41
N LYS A 43 -1.45 -6.87 -7.95
CA LYS A 43 -1.44 -7.97 -6.97
C LYS A 43 -1.97 -7.55 -5.60
N ILE A 44 -1.78 -6.29 -5.21
CA ILE A 44 -2.41 -5.75 -3.99
C ILE A 44 -3.93 -5.69 -4.14
N VAL A 45 -4.45 -5.25 -5.30
CA VAL A 45 -5.89 -5.23 -5.58
C VAL A 45 -6.47 -6.65 -5.60
N GLU A 46 -5.83 -7.58 -6.31
CA GLU A 46 -6.24 -8.99 -6.35
C GLU A 46 -6.30 -9.60 -4.94
N LEU A 47 -5.27 -9.36 -4.12
CA LEU A 47 -5.22 -9.84 -2.74
C LEU A 47 -6.35 -9.24 -1.89
N ALA A 48 -6.54 -7.93 -1.97
CA ALA A 48 -7.61 -7.25 -1.24
C ALA A 48 -9.00 -7.79 -1.60
N LEU A 49 -9.26 -8.03 -2.90
CA LEU A 49 -10.52 -8.61 -3.36
C LEU A 49 -10.70 -10.05 -2.90
N LYS A 50 -9.65 -10.87 -2.97
CA LYS A 50 -9.64 -12.25 -2.46
C LYS A 50 -9.99 -12.31 -0.97
N GLU A 51 -9.47 -11.37 -0.18
CA GLU A 51 -9.70 -11.29 1.26
C GLU A 51 -10.98 -10.50 1.63
N ASN A 52 -11.83 -10.14 0.65
CA ASN A 52 -13.06 -9.37 0.84
C ASN A 52 -12.86 -8.02 1.55
N VAL A 53 -11.74 -7.35 1.27
CA VAL A 53 -11.47 -6.00 1.80
C VAL A 53 -12.39 -4.99 1.11
N PRO A 54 -13.11 -4.12 1.86
CA PRO A 54 -13.99 -3.12 1.28
C PRO A 54 -13.20 -1.93 0.73
N LEU A 55 -12.58 -2.09 -0.46
CA LEU A 55 -11.73 -1.08 -1.10
C LEU A 55 -12.47 0.23 -1.42
N GLU A 56 -13.80 0.20 -1.54
CA GLU A 56 -14.67 1.37 -1.68
C GLU A 56 -14.66 2.31 -0.46
N LEU A 57 -14.23 1.81 0.72
CA LEU A 57 -14.10 2.61 1.94
C LEU A 57 -12.68 3.17 2.14
N THR A 58 -11.80 2.97 1.16
CA THR A 58 -10.40 3.40 1.25
C THR A 58 -10.15 4.65 0.39
N TRP A 59 -9.18 5.46 0.81
CA TRP A 59 -8.80 6.68 0.10
C TRP A 59 -7.34 6.64 -0.34
N SER A 60 -7.06 7.23 -1.49
CA SER A 60 -5.69 7.35 -2.02
C SER A 60 -5.40 8.72 -2.63
N CYS A 61 -6.43 9.49 -3.00
CA CYS A 61 -6.26 10.79 -3.64
C CYS A 61 -5.51 11.76 -2.71
N TYR A 62 -4.57 12.51 -3.28
CA TYR A 62 -3.83 13.55 -2.58
C TYR A 62 -4.49 14.94 -2.66
N GLU A 63 -5.35 15.17 -3.66
CA GLU A 63 -5.82 16.51 -4.05
C GLU A 63 -7.26 16.82 -3.63
N SER A 64 -8.00 15.83 -3.13
CA SER A 64 -9.41 15.96 -2.77
C SER A 64 -9.78 14.98 -1.67
N GLU A 65 -10.87 15.27 -0.97
CA GLU A 65 -11.38 14.47 0.16
C GLU A 65 -12.84 13.99 -0.04
N ASP A 66 -13.53 14.49 -1.07
CA ASP A 66 -14.93 14.21 -1.41
C ASP A 66 -15.04 13.20 -2.58
N GLU A 67 -14.44 13.52 -3.72
CA GLU A 67 -14.33 12.66 -4.90
C GLU A 67 -12.87 12.63 -5.36
N ALA A 68 -12.35 11.44 -5.69
CA ALA A 68 -10.95 11.32 -6.08
C ALA A 68 -10.68 12.07 -7.38
N CYS A 69 -9.58 12.84 -7.46
CA CYS A 69 -9.35 13.71 -8.62
C CYS A 69 -9.11 12.96 -9.93
N GLY A 70 -8.73 11.68 -9.89
CA GLY A 70 -8.46 10.87 -11.08
C GLY A 70 -7.13 11.17 -11.79
N GLU A 71 -6.46 12.27 -11.46
CA GLU A 71 -5.29 12.76 -12.21
C GLU A 71 -3.97 12.78 -11.42
N CYS A 72 -4.00 12.83 -10.06
CA CYS A 72 -2.77 12.80 -9.28
C CYS A 72 -2.09 11.42 -9.32
N ASP A 73 -0.78 11.37 -9.05
CA ASP A 73 0.02 10.15 -9.14
C ASP A 73 -0.59 8.97 -8.38
N SER A 74 -1.12 9.22 -7.19
CA SER A 74 -1.75 8.19 -6.36
C SER A 74 -3.06 7.67 -6.97
N CYS A 75 -3.91 8.56 -7.51
CA CYS A 75 -5.11 8.18 -8.25
C CYS A 75 -4.76 7.34 -9.48
N LEU A 76 -3.78 7.77 -10.28
CA LEU A 76 -3.36 7.06 -11.48
C LEU A 76 -2.76 5.68 -11.16
N LEU A 77 -2.01 5.55 -10.06
CA LEU A 77 -1.49 4.26 -9.60
C LEU A 77 -2.60 3.31 -9.15
N ARG A 78 -3.60 3.84 -8.42
CA ARG A 78 -4.77 3.07 -7.98
C ARG A 78 -5.58 2.59 -9.18
N LEU A 79 -5.96 3.48 -10.08
CA LEU A 79 -6.73 3.16 -11.31
C LEU A 79 -6.01 2.11 -12.16
N ARG A 80 -4.71 2.29 -12.44
CA ARG A 80 -3.90 1.29 -13.15
C ARG A 80 -3.82 -0.05 -12.43
N GLY A 81 -3.80 -0.05 -11.10
CA GLY A 81 -3.83 -1.27 -10.29
C GLY A 81 -5.13 -2.06 -10.49
N PHE A 82 -6.27 -1.38 -10.41
CA PHE A 82 -7.58 -1.97 -10.67
C PHE A 82 -7.73 -2.47 -12.11
N GLU A 83 -7.36 -1.65 -13.09
CA GLU A 83 -7.38 -1.99 -14.51
C GLU A 83 -6.58 -3.26 -14.79
N LYS A 84 -5.33 -3.33 -14.32
CA LYS A 84 -4.47 -4.52 -14.50
C LYS A 84 -4.97 -5.76 -13.76
N ALA A 85 -5.70 -5.59 -12.67
CA ALA A 85 -6.35 -6.69 -11.95
C ALA A 85 -7.63 -7.17 -12.64
N GLY A 86 -8.14 -6.46 -13.65
CA GLY A 86 -9.39 -6.78 -14.35
C GLY A 86 -10.65 -6.37 -13.58
N PHE A 87 -10.53 -5.42 -12.64
CA PHE A 87 -11.65 -4.94 -11.83
C PHE A 87 -11.83 -3.43 -12.01
N LYS A 88 -13.07 -2.97 -11.85
CA LYS A 88 -13.38 -1.53 -11.78
C LYS A 88 -13.33 -1.07 -10.33
N ASP A 89 -12.65 0.04 -10.08
CA ASP A 89 -12.70 0.69 -8.77
C ASP A 89 -14.09 1.30 -8.52
N LYS A 90 -14.53 1.24 -7.27
CA LYS A 90 -15.90 1.61 -6.87
C LYS A 90 -16.00 2.97 -6.19
N ILE A 91 -14.87 3.62 -5.89
CA ILE A 91 -14.90 4.99 -5.37
C ILE A 91 -15.32 5.99 -6.45
N LYS A 92 -15.82 7.15 -6.03
CA LYS A 92 -16.17 8.24 -6.94
C LYS A 92 -14.91 8.96 -7.41
N TYR A 93 -14.90 9.32 -8.68
CA TYR A 93 -13.88 10.15 -9.30
C TYR A 93 -14.53 11.39 -9.89
N LYS A 94 -13.81 12.52 -9.85
CA LYS A 94 -14.24 13.74 -10.53
C LYS A 94 -14.43 13.46 -12.03
N SER A 95 -15.46 14.07 -12.60
CA SER A 95 -15.79 13.97 -14.03
C SER A 95 -14.83 14.77 -14.89
#